data_AF-A0A524JJZ9-F1
#
_entry.id   AF-A0A524JJZ9-F1
#
_cell.length_a   1.000
_cell.length_b   1.000
_cell.length_c   1.000
_cell.angle_alpha   90.00
_cell.angle_beta   90.00
_cell.angle_gamma   90.00
#
_symmetry.space_group_name_H-M   'P 1'
#
loop_
_entity.id
_entity.type
_entity.pdbx_description
1 polymer ?
#
loop_
_entity_poly.entity_id
_entity_poly.type
_entity_poly.pdbx_seq_one_letter_code
_entity_poly.pdbx_strand_id
1 'polypeptide(L)'
;PSLDEMIYNASEMERQGFKTPLLIGGATTSKAHTAIKIAPAYSGVVSHVQDASLVVNVCNDLLNPEKYDKIASDLEIKHEELRKLHASTQQKTKYIPIEKARSKGFKSDWAKTRIDVPEKLGAEVIEVPVEEIIPYIDWSPLFWVWELKGSYPKILEHKKWGEQAKTIFEDAQNLLTQIVKEKQFRPRAVISFWPANSSGDDIEIYSDNSRTEVISKFYTLRQQKEKGDSETYIALSDFVAPKESGREDYIGGFVVTSGEEVEEFSDNFKDNNDDYSAIMVQAIGDRIAEALAEMMHKRVRDKWGYGAEEDLSPQDLIKEKYRGIRPAPGYPSYPDHTEKGALWKLLDVERNIGVELTENYAIYPPSSVAGLYFAHPESKYFHLGLIDRDQVVDFAKRKGISIEEAERWLRPNLGYDSSSSKQAV
;
A
#
# COMPACT_ATOMS: atom_id res chain seq x y z
N PRO A 1 -2.27 -8.50 5.64
CA PRO A 1 -2.05 -8.62 7.10
C PRO A 1 -3.32 -8.39 7.94
N SER A 2 -3.92 -7.19 7.96
CA SER A 2 -5.08 -6.90 8.84
C SER A 2 -6.31 -7.78 8.58
N LEU A 3 -6.54 -8.19 7.33
CA LEU A 3 -7.61 -9.15 6.98
C LEU A 3 -7.41 -10.52 7.65
N ASP A 4 -6.16 -10.95 7.85
CA ASP A 4 -5.87 -12.22 8.51
C ASP A 4 -6.15 -12.14 10.01
N GLU A 5 -5.82 -11.00 10.64
CA GLU A 5 -6.19 -10.73 12.03
C GLU A 5 -7.71 -10.71 12.23
N MET A 6 -8.47 -10.20 11.26
CA MET A 6 -9.94 -10.25 11.32
C MET A 6 -10.48 -11.69 11.25
N ILE A 7 -9.88 -12.56 10.42
CA ILE A 7 -10.24 -13.99 10.36
C ILE A 7 -9.85 -14.70 11.66
N TYR A 8 -8.67 -14.40 12.21
CA TYR A 8 -8.20 -14.94 13.47
C TYR A 8 -9.12 -14.54 14.63
N ASN A 9 -9.47 -13.26 14.74
CA ASN A 9 -10.38 -12.75 15.76
C ASN A 9 -11.77 -13.40 15.65
N ALA A 10 -12.30 -13.56 14.44
CA ALA A 10 -13.57 -14.29 14.22
C ALA A 10 -13.47 -15.75 14.71
N SER A 11 -12.37 -16.44 14.40
CA SER A 11 -12.11 -17.81 14.85
C SER A 11 -11.98 -17.91 16.37
N GLU A 12 -11.33 -16.93 17.02
CA GLU A 12 -11.19 -16.87 18.47
C GLU A 12 -12.51 -16.55 19.17
N MET A 13 -13.36 -15.68 18.58
CA MET A 13 -14.72 -15.45 19.05
C MET A 13 -15.53 -16.75 19.00
N GLU A 14 -15.43 -17.53 17.93
CA GLU A 14 -16.07 -18.86 17.84
C GLU A 14 -15.53 -19.82 18.90
N ARG A 15 -14.20 -19.93 19.03
CA ARG A 15 -13.54 -20.81 20.00
C ARG A 15 -13.96 -20.50 21.44
N GLN A 16 -14.16 -19.23 21.76
CA GLN A 16 -14.59 -18.79 23.09
C GLN A 16 -16.11 -18.76 23.27
N GLY A 17 -16.88 -19.16 22.25
CA GLY A 17 -18.34 -19.28 22.33
C GLY A 17 -19.09 -17.94 22.34
N PHE A 18 -18.50 -16.89 21.76
CA PHE A 18 -19.17 -15.60 21.63
C PHE A 18 -20.46 -15.73 20.81
N LYS A 19 -21.42 -14.84 21.10
CA LYS A 19 -22.69 -14.70 20.36
C LYS A 19 -22.96 -13.27 19.88
N THR A 20 -22.14 -12.31 20.32
CA THR A 20 -22.22 -10.91 19.92
C THR A 20 -21.95 -10.76 18.42
N PRO A 21 -22.71 -9.93 17.68
CA PRO A 21 -22.41 -9.67 16.28
C PRO A 21 -21.01 -9.08 16.07
N LEU A 22 -20.36 -9.48 14.97
CA LEU A 22 -19.05 -9.00 14.55
C LEU A 22 -19.21 -8.04 13.37
N LEU A 23 -18.83 -6.77 13.57
CA LEU A 23 -18.79 -5.77 12.51
C LEU A 23 -17.39 -5.66 11.93
N ILE A 24 -17.29 -5.70 10.60
CA ILE A 24 -16.02 -5.61 9.85
C ILE A 24 -16.04 -4.33 9.02
N GLY A 25 -15.00 -3.52 9.14
CA GLY A 25 -14.82 -2.28 8.38
C GLY A 25 -13.35 -1.89 8.21
N GLY A 26 -13.09 -0.84 7.44
CA GLY A 26 -11.74 -0.32 7.16
C GLY A 26 -11.32 -0.49 5.69
N ALA A 27 -10.26 0.22 5.30
CA ALA A 27 -9.86 0.40 3.89
C ALA A 27 -9.58 -0.91 3.13
N THR A 28 -9.09 -1.95 3.81
CA THR A 28 -8.76 -3.25 3.19
C THR A 28 -9.96 -4.20 3.12
N THR A 29 -11.07 -3.87 3.77
CA THR A 29 -12.24 -4.76 3.91
C THR A 29 -13.20 -4.64 2.74
N SER A 30 -13.93 -5.72 2.47
CA SER A 30 -15.01 -5.71 1.47
C SER A 30 -16.10 -6.71 1.82
N LYS A 31 -17.31 -6.50 1.26
CA LYS A 31 -18.42 -7.46 1.36
C LYS A 31 -18.01 -8.85 0.88
N ALA A 32 -17.30 -8.92 -0.24
CA ALA A 32 -16.83 -10.17 -0.81
C ALA A 32 -15.86 -10.89 0.14
N HIS A 33 -14.79 -10.22 0.59
CA HIS A 33 -13.82 -10.84 1.48
C HIS A 33 -14.47 -11.29 2.80
N THR A 34 -15.35 -10.44 3.38
CA THR A 34 -16.08 -10.77 4.61
C THR A 34 -16.92 -12.03 4.44
N ALA A 35 -17.72 -12.11 3.37
CA ALA A 35 -18.56 -13.27 3.09
C ALA A 35 -17.78 -14.57 2.86
N ILE A 36 -16.63 -14.47 2.19
CA ILE A 36 -15.86 -15.63 1.70
C ILE A 36 -14.87 -16.14 2.76
N LYS A 37 -14.27 -15.26 3.56
CA LYS A 37 -13.13 -15.61 4.43
C LYS A 37 -13.38 -15.38 5.92
N ILE A 38 -14.16 -14.36 6.31
CA ILE A 38 -14.38 -14.01 7.72
C ILE A 38 -15.64 -14.67 8.27
N ALA A 39 -16.77 -14.50 7.59
CA ALA A 39 -18.07 -15.03 8.02
C ALA A 39 -18.06 -16.55 8.27
N PRO A 40 -17.38 -17.39 7.47
CA PRO A 40 -17.32 -18.83 7.76
C PRO A 40 -16.57 -19.20 9.06
N ALA A 41 -15.80 -18.28 9.64
CA ALA A 41 -15.00 -18.54 10.83
C ALA A 41 -15.76 -18.26 12.14
N TYR A 42 -16.98 -17.73 12.09
CA TYR A 42 -17.78 -17.38 13.27
C TYR A 42 -19.25 -17.71 13.05
N SER A 43 -19.86 -18.41 14.01
CA SER A 43 -21.27 -18.83 13.96
C SER A 43 -22.26 -17.70 14.27
N GLY A 44 -21.79 -16.60 14.87
CA GLY A 44 -22.60 -15.41 15.08
C GLY A 44 -22.73 -14.54 13.83
N VAL A 45 -23.55 -13.49 13.92
CA VAL A 45 -23.76 -12.57 12.79
C VAL A 45 -22.48 -11.80 12.47
N VAL A 46 -22.00 -11.91 11.23
CA VAL A 46 -20.90 -11.09 10.70
C VAL A 46 -21.47 -10.08 9.71
N SER A 47 -21.12 -8.80 9.84
CA SER A 47 -21.61 -7.74 8.96
C SER A 47 -20.47 -6.85 8.48
N HIS A 48 -20.31 -6.74 7.16
CA HIS A 48 -19.41 -5.73 6.56
C HIS A 48 -20.13 -4.38 6.53
N VAL A 49 -19.49 -3.35 7.10
CA VAL A 49 -19.99 -1.98 7.10
C VAL A 49 -19.02 -1.10 6.32
N GLN A 50 -19.54 -0.39 5.33
CA GLN A 50 -18.72 0.34 4.36
C GLN A 50 -18.12 1.63 4.94
N ASP A 51 -18.90 2.37 5.74
CA ASP A 51 -18.51 3.64 6.32
C ASP A 51 -19.21 3.86 7.67
N ALA A 52 -18.72 4.83 8.45
CA ALA A 52 -19.21 5.11 9.80
C ALA A 52 -20.70 5.51 9.84
N SER A 53 -21.22 6.14 8.78
CA SER A 53 -22.62 6.59 8.73
C SER A 53 -23.61 5.42 8.73
N LEU A 54 -23.18 4.26 8.24
CA LEU A 54 -23.99 3.05 8.20
C LEU A 54 -23.92 2.23 9.50
N VAL A 55 -22.87 2.41 10.31
CA VAL A 55 -22.64 1.63 11.54
C VAL A 55 -23.81 1.79 12.51
N VAL A 56 -24.32 3.01 12.71
CA VAL A 56 -25.43 3.29 13.62
C VAL A 56 -26.68 2.48 13.23
N ASN A 57 -27.01 2.44 11.93
CA ASN A 57 -28.15 1.69 11.44
C ASN A 57 -27.96 0.19 11.66
N VAL A 58 -26.78 -0.34 11.32
CA VAL A 58 -26.45 -1.76 11.51
C VAL A 58 -26.51 -2.15 12.99
N CYS A 59 -25.98 -1.33 13.90
CA CYS A 59 -26.05 -1.58 15.33
C CYS A 59 -27.50 -1.55 15.84
N ASN A 60 -28.29 -0.53 15.47
CA ASN A 60 -29.70 -0.44 15.87
C ASN A 60 -30.51 -1.66 15.42
N ASP A 61 -30.21 -2.14 14.22
CA ASP A 61 -30.85 -3.29 13.62
C ASP A 61 -30.45 -4.61 14.31
N LEU A 62 -29.16 -4.78 14.64
CA LEU A 62 -28.63 -5.98 15.31
C LEU A 62 -28.85 -5.98 16.83
N LEU A 63 -29.21 -4.85 17.44
CA LEU A 63 -29.57 -4.77 18.86
C LEU A 63 -31.08 -4.87 19.08
N ASN A 64 -31.89 -4.79 18.02
CA ASN A 64 -33.34 -4.89 18.12
C ASN A 64 -33.79 -6.36 18.10
N PRO A 65 -34.39 -6.88 19.20
CA PRO A 65 -34.81 -8.29 19.27
C PRO A 65 -35.84 -8.69 18.21
N GLU A 66 -36.68 -7.76 17.75
CA GLU A 66 -37.72 -8.03 16.74
C GLU A 66 -37.15 -8.12 15.32
N LYS A 67 -35.99 -7.49 15.07
CA LYS A 67 -35.35 -7.44 13.75
C LYS A 67 -34.19 -8.42 13.61
N TYR A 68 -33.55 -8.79 14.72
CA TYR A 68 -32.30 -9.55 14.75
C TYR A 68 -32.33 -10.78 13.85
N ASP A 69 -33.29 -11.69 14.07
CA ASP A 69 -33.37 -12.97 13.35
C ASP A 69 -33.50 -12.78 11.84
N LYS A 70 -34.32 -11.80 11.43
CA LYS A 70 -34.50 -11.47 10.01
C LYS A 70 -33.21 -10.97 9.39
N ILE A 71 -32.50 -10.08 10.06
CA ILE A 71 -31.28 -9.45 9.54
C ILE A 71 -30.13 -10.45 9.50
N ALA A 72 -30.01 -11.30 10.53
CA ALA A 72 -29.08 -12.41 10.55
C ALA A 72 -29.30 -13.34 9.35
N SER A 73 -30.55 -13.74 9.11
CA SER A 73 -30.91 -14.58 7.96
C SER A 73 -30.63 -13.90 6.63
N ASP A 74 -30.99 -12.63 6.47
CA ASP A 74 -30.78 -11.88 5.22
C ASP A 74 -29.27 -11.69 4.91
N LEU A 75 -28.45 -11.48 5.95
CA LEU A 75 -26.99 -11.39 5.79
C LEU A 75 -26.38 -12.73 5.38
N GLU A 76 -26.82 -13.83 5.98
CA GLU A 76 -26.29 -15.14 5.64
C GLU A 76 -26.65 -15.57 4.22
N ILE A 77 -27.87 -15.27 3.77
CA ILE A 77 -28.28 -15.48 2.37
C ILE A 77 -27.36 -14.71 1.42
N LYS A 78 -27.10 -13.42 1.70
CA LYS A 78 -26.20 -12.60 0.88
C LYS A 78 -24.76 -13.11 0.88
N HIS A 79 -24.28 -13.59 2.03
CA HIS A 79 -22.95 -14.19 2.10
C HIS A 79 -22.86 -15.44 1.24
N GLU A 80 -23.87 -16.31 1.30
CA GLU A 80 -23.92 -17.53 0.51
C GLU A 80 -23.99 -17.25 -1.00
N GLU A 81 -24.77 -16.25 -1.42
CA GLU A 81 -24.79 -15.78 -2.81
C GLU A 81 -23.40 -15.33 -3.29
N LEU A 82 -22.69 -14.54 -2.47
CA LEU A 82 -21.34 -14.07 -2.79
C LEU A 82 -20.33 -15.23 -2.85
N ARG A 83 -20.42 -16.21 -1.94
CA ARG A 83 -19.57 -17.41 -1.95
C ARG A 83 -19.79 -18.24 -3.22
N LYS A 84 -21.04 -18.50 -3.60
CA LYS A 84 -21.38 -19.22 -4.85
C LYS A 84 -20.87 -18.49 -6.08
N LEU A 85 -21.07 -17.17 -6.14
CA LEU A 85 -20.58 -16.34 -7.25
C LEU A 85 -19.04 -16.42 -7.36
N HIS A 86 -18.33 -16.31 -6.23
CA HIS A 86 -16.87 -16.40 -6.19
C HIS A 86 -16.36 -17.76 -6.66
N ALA A 87 -16.92 -18.86 -6.13
CA ALA A 87 -16.56 -20.22 -6.53
C ALA A 87 -16.73 -20.44 -8.05
N SER A 88 -17.85 -19.96 -8.62
CA SER A 88 -18.10 -20.06 -10.06
C SER A 88 -17.13 -19.24 -10.92
N THR A 89 -16.60 -18.13 -10.37
CA THR A 89 -15.68 -17.22 -11.07
C THR A 89 -14.24 -17.71 -11.01
N GLN A 90 -13.81 -18.25 -9.85
CA GLN A 90 -12.50 -18.88 -9.69
C GLN A 90 -12.34 -20.05 -10.65
N GLN A 91 -13.34 -20.94 -10.76
CA GLN A 91 -13.30 -22.10 -11.68
C GLN A 91 -13.15 -21.71 -13.16
N LYS A 92 -13.56 -20.50 -13.55
CA LYS A 92 -13.47 -20.01 -14.94
C LYS A 92 -12.18 -19.26 -15.23
N THR A 93 -11.48 -18.78 -14.20
CA THR A 93 -10.28 -17.97 -14.39
C THR A 93 -9.10 -18.90 -14.66
N LYS A 94 -8.46 -18.75 -15.81
CA LYS A 94 -7.28 -19.51 -16.18
C LYS A 94 -6.01 -18.73 -15.84
N TYR A 95 -5.04 -19.44 -15.27
CA TYR A 95 -3.70 -18.94 -15.03
C TYR A 95 -2.74 -19.68 -15.95
N ILE A 96 -1.70 -18.98 -16.40
CA ILE A 96 -0.61 -19.62 -17.17
C ILE A 96 0.51 -20.05 -16.22
N PRO A 97 1.29 -21.10 -16.54
CA PRO A 97 2.45 -21.47 -15.71
C PRO A 97 3.44 -20.31 -15.58
N ILE A 98 4.09 -20.18 -14.41
CA ILE A 98 5.01 -19.07 -14.11
C ILE A 98 6.14 -18.94 -15.14
N GLU A 99 6.70 -20.06 -15.61
CA GLU A 99 7.72 -20.06 -16.66
C GLU A 99 7.20 -19.50 -17.99
N LYS A 100 5.93 -19.79 -18.34
CA LYS A 100 5.30 -19.21 -19.52
C LYS A 100 5.09 -17.70 -19.33
N ALA A 101 4.69 -17.26 -18.14
CA ALA A 101 4.56 -15.84 -17.82
C ALA A 101 5.90 -15.10 -17.93
N ARG A 102 6.99 -15.67 -17.39
CA ARG A 102 8.37 -15.14 -17.49
C ARG A 102 8.82 -15.00 -18.94
N SER A 103 8.57 -16.01 -19.77
CA SER A 103 8.92 -15.97 -21.20
C SER A 103 8.23 -14.81 -21.94
N LYS A 104 7.03 -14.44 -21.48
CA LYS A 104 6.22 -13.34 -22.00
C LYS A 104 6.23 -12.08 -21.08
N GLY A 105 7.29 -11.90 -20.30
CA GLY A 105 7.50 -10.70 -19.48
C GLY A 105 7.65 -9.44 -20.33
N PHE A 106 7.62 -8.26 -19.68
CA PHE A 106 7.95 -7.02 -20.38
C PHE A 106 9.38 -7.08 -20.94
N LYS A 107 9.57 -6.58 -22.17
CA LYS A 107 10.86 -6.61 -22.88
C LYS A 107 11.26 -5.19 -23.22
N SER A 108 12.36 -4.74 -22.61
CA SER A 108 13.04 -3.49 -22.94
C SER A 108 14.23 -3.76 -23.86
N ASP A 109 14.51 -2.87 -24.81
CA ASP A 109 15.75 -2.89 -25.60
C ASP A 109 16.90 -2.32 -24.75
N TRP A 110 17.39 -3.11 -23.79
CA TRP A 110 18.40 -2.69 -22.80
C TRP A 110 19.69 -2.15 -23.42
N ALA A 111 20.00 -2.48 -24.68
CA ALA A 111 21.13 -1.89 -25.39
C ALA A 111 20.93 -0.40 -25.68
N LYS A 112 19.68 0.04 -25.89
CA LYS A 112 19.31 1.42 -26.23
C LYS A 112 18.64 2.17 -25.09
N THR A 113 18.07 1.48 -24.12
CA THR A 113 17.41 2.09 -22.97
C THR A 113 18.38 3.01 -22.22
N ARG A 114 17.95 4.25 -22.00
CA ARG A 114 18.70 5.24 -21.22
C ARG A 114 18.65 4.84 -19.74
N ILE A 115 19.81 4.56 -19.17
CA ILE A 115 19.97 4.33 -17.73
C ILE A 115 20.84 5.47 -17.21
N ASP A 116 20.26 6.25 -16.29
CA ASP A 116 20.93 7.37 -15.67
C ASP A 116 21.59 6.91 -14.36
N VAL A 117 22.72 7.51 -14.03
CA VAL A 117 23.52 7.15 -12.86
C VAL A 117 23.21 8.14 -11.73
N PRO A 118 22.82 7.68 -10.53
CA PRO A 118 22.65 8.53 -9.37
C PRO A 118 23.94 9.27 -9.00
N GLU A 119 23.83 10.54 -8.61
CA GLU A 119 24.96 11.37 -8.18
C GLU A 119 25.71 10.74 -6.99
N LYS A 120 24.95 10.16 -6.04
CA LYS A 120 25.49 9.59 -4.81
C LYS A 120 24.73 8.32 -4.42
N LEU A 121 25.48 7.27 -4.09
CA LEU A 121 24.96 6.02 -3.52
C LEU A 121 24.95 6.07 -1.99
N GLY A 122 24.14 5.21 -1.37
CA GLY A 122 24.02 5.12 0.09
C GLY A 122 22.91 6.02 0.65
N ALA A 123 22.64 5.88 1.95
CA ALA A 123 21.51 6.54 2.60
C ALA A 123 21.78 8.04 2.85
N GLU A 124 20.77 8.87 2.63
CA GLU A 124 20.74 10.29 2.95
C GLU A 124 19.52 10.57 3.83
N VAL A 125 19.78 11.08 5.04
CA VAL A 125 18.73 11.52 5.97
C VAL A 125 18.45 12.99 5.72
N ILE A 126 17.18 13.33 5.58
CA ILE A 126 16.71 14.67 5.20
C ILE A 126 15.59 15.06 6.15
N GLU A 127 15.73 16.21 6.79
CA GLU A 127 14.65 16.88 7.52
C GLU A 127 14.14 18.04 6.67
N VAL A 128 12.81 18.21 6.63
CA VAL A 128 12.18 19.25 5.81
C VAL A 128 11.17 20.02 6.65
N PRO A 129 11.28 21.36 6.72
CA PRO A 129 10.25 22.18 7.35
C PRO A 129 8.90 22.02 6.66
N VAL A 130 7.81 22.00 7.43
CA VAL A 130 6.45 21.77 6.91
C VAL A 130 6.11 22.76 5.80
N GLU A 131 6.55 24.02 5.90
CA GLU A 131 6.31 25.07 4.91
C GLU A 131 6.85 24.75 3.50
N GLU A 132 7.94 23.98 3.39
CA GLU A 132 8.48 23.56 2.10
C GLU A 132 7.67 22.41 1.48
N ILE A 133 6.91 21.67 2.29
CA ILE A 133 6.13 20.50 1.88
C ILE A 133 4.73 20.91 1.40
N ILE A 134 4.17 21.99 1.96
CA ILE A 134 2.82 22.50 1.64
C ILE A 134 2.53 22.57 0.12
N PRO A 135 3.43 23.06 -0.74
CA PRO A 135 3.19 23.14 -2.18
C PRO A 135 2.92 21.78 -2.86
N TYR A 136 3.33 20.67 -2.25
CA TYR A 136 3.19 19.31 -2.79
C TYR A 136 1.94 18.59 -2.28
N ILE A 137 1.14 19.21 -1.40
CA ILE A 137 -0.05 18.57 -0.83
C ILE A 137 -1.16 18.43 -1.90
N ASP A 138 -1.58 17.17 -2.15
CA ASP A 138 -2.91 16.90 -2.69
C ASP A 138 -3.95 16.97 -1.56
N TRP A 139 -4.76 18.03 -1.59
CA TRP A 139 -5.83 18.26 -0.62
C TRP A 139 -7.08 17.41 -0.89
N SER A 140 -7.20 16.73 -2.02
CA SER A 140 -8.40 15.93 -2.34
C SER A 140 -8.71 14.88 -1.25
N PRO A 141 -7.71 14.13 -0.73
CA PRO A 141 -7.98 13.12 0.28
C PRO A 141 -8.36 13.69 1.65
N LEU A 142 -8.02 14.94 1.98
CA LEU A 142 -8.53 15.60 3.20
C LEU A 142 -10.07 15.55 3.22
N PHE A 143 -10.70 15.88 2.09
CA PHE A 143 -12.15 15.89 1.97
C PHE A 143 -12.75 14.48 2.02
N TRP A 144 -12.03 13.47 1.54
CA TRP A 144 -12.50 12.09 1.56
C TRP A 144 -12.52 11.50 2.97
N VAL A 145 -11.58 11.91 3.84
CA VAL A 145 -11.63 11.58 5.29
C VAL A 145 -12.93 12.07 5.92
N TRP A 146 -13.45 13.21 5.46
CA TRP A 146 -14.73 13.77 5.89
C TRP A 146 -15.94 13.30 5.05
N GLU A 147 -15.79 12.22 4.26
CA GLU A 147 -16.83 11.66 3.38
C GLU A 147 -17.38 12.65 2.33
N LEU A 148 -16.63 13.72 2.03
CA LEU A 148 -16.98 14.71 1.02
C LEU A 148 -16.43 14.28 -0.35
N LYS A 149 -17.32 13.81 -1.21
CA LYS A 149 -16.96 13.30 -2.54
C LYS A 149 -16.61 14.43 -3.51
N GLY A 150 -15.35 14.51 -3.93
CA GLY A 150 -14.88 15.46 -4.94
C GLY A 150 -13.36 15.63 -4.93
N SER A 151 -12.81 16.35 -5.90
CA SER A 151 -11.38 16.67 -5.98
C SER A 151 -11.13 18.14 -5.67
N TYR A 152 -10.04 18.46 -4.99
CA TYR A 152 -9.60 19.84 -4.82
C TYR A 152 -9.10 20.43 -6.17
N PRO A 153 -9.29 21.74 -6.44
CA PRO A 153 -10.09 22.72 -5.70
C PRO A 153 -11.59 22.68 -6.06
N LYS A 154 -12.00 21.88 -7.06
CA LYS A 154 -13.38 21.84 -7.57
C LYS A 154 -14.44 21.57 -6.50
N ILE A 155 -14.10 20.82 -5.47
CA ILE A 155 -15.01 20.50 -4.37
C ILE A 155 -15.48 21.75 -3.60
N LEU A 156 -14.67 22.81 -3.54
CA LEU A 156 -15.03 24.07 -2.85
C LEU A 156 -16.22 24.78 -3.51
N GLU A 157 -16.48 24.53 -4.79
CA GLU A 157 -17.60 25.08 -5.54
C GLU A 157 -18.74 24.06 -5.73
N HIS A 158 -18.63 22.88 -5.10
CA HIS A 158 -19.59 21.81 -5.29
C HIS A 158 -20.96 22.16 -4.71
N LYS A 159 -22.04 22.04 -5.50
CA LYS A 159 -23.40 22.44 -5.10
C LYS A 159 -23.89 21.83 -3.78
N LYS A 160 -23.49 20.59 -3.48
CA LYS A 160 -23.92 19.87 -2.27
C LYS A 160 -22.94 20.01 -1.09
N TRP A 161 -21.65 20.14 -1.38
CA TRP A 161 -20.59 19.95 -0.38
C TRP A 161 -19.71 21.19 -0.21
N GLY A 162 -19.86 22.21 -1.07
CA GLY A 162 -18.91 23.30 -1.19
C GLY A 162 -18.82 24.19 0.05
N GLU A 163 -19.95 24.45 0.72
CA GLU A 163 -19.95 25.21 1.98
C GLU A 163 -19.18 24.46 3.07
N GLN A 164 -19.49 23.18 3.30
CA GLN A 164 -18.80 22.34 4.27
C GLN A 164 -17.32 22.15 3.91
N ALA A 165 -17.02 21.94 2.62
CA ALA A 165 -15.64 21.80 2.14
C ALA A 165 -14.82 23.07 2.39
N LYS A 166 -15.41 24.26 2.25
CA LYS A 166 -14.73 25.51 2.62
C LYS A 166 -14.43 25.58 4.11
N THR A 167 -15.39 25.25 4.98
CA THR A 167 -15.16 25.22 6.43
C THR A 167 -14.07 24.23 6.83
N ILE A 168 -14.16 22.98 6.35
CA ILE A 168 -13.14 21.95 6.60
C ILE A 168 -11.76 22.42 6.13
N PHE A 169 -11.69 23.05 4.95
CA PHE A 169 -10.43 23.54 4.41
C PHE A 169 -9.88 24.72 5.22
N GLU A 170 -10.72 25.68 5.60
CA GLU A 170 -10.33 26.82 6.45
C GLU A 170 -9.80 26.36 7.81
N ASP A 171 -10.48 25.40 8.46
CA ASP A 171 -10.03 24.82 9.72
C ASP A 171 -8.70 24.08 9.57
N ALA A 172 -8.54 23.31 8.49
CA ALA A 172 -7.28 22.65 8.18
C ALA A 172 -6.14 23.67 7.94
N GLN A 173 -6.42 24.79 7.26
CA GLN A 173 -5.43 25.85 7.05
C GLN A 173 -5.05 26.56 8.36
N ASN A 174 -6.00 26.76 9.28
CA ASN A 174 -5.75 27.34 10.59
C ASN A 174 -4.84 26.45 11.43
N LEU A 175 -5.14 25.14 11.50
CA LEU A 175 -4.29 24.17 12.19
C LEU A 175 -2.92 24.02 11.53
N LEU A 176 -2.87 23.98 10.20
CA LEU A 176 -1.59 23.97 9.46
C LEU A 176 -0.74 25.20 9.78
N THR A 177 -1.35 26.38 9.88
CA THR A 177 -0.65 27.61 10.28
C THR A 177 -0.08 27.49 11.69
N GLN A 178 -0.82 26.90 12.62
CA GLN A 178 -0.33 26.62 13.96
C GLN A 178 0.83 25.62 13.95
N ILE A 179 0.68 24.51 13.22
CA ILE A 179 1.70 23.47 13.07
C ILE A 179 3.02 24.06 12.57
N VAL A 180 2.98 24.92 11.55
CA VAL A 180 4.16 25.60 11.01
C VAL A 180 4.75 26.58 12.03
N LYS A 181 3.92 27.44 12.62
CA LYS A 181 4.38 28.50 13.54
C LYS A 181 5.02 27.93 14.80
N GLU A 182 4.44 26.87 15.35
CA GLU A 182 4.86 26.24 16.60
C GLU A 182 5.82 25.07 16.37
N LYS A 183 6.08 24.69 15.11
CA LYS A 183 6.91 23.55 14.72
C LYS A 183 6.45 22.25 15.37
N GLN A 184 5.13 22.03 15.35
CA GLN A 184 4.52 20.85 15.98
C GLN A 184 4.94 19.56 15.29
N PHE A 185 5.16 19.58 13.97
CA PHE A 185 5.59 18.39 13.22
C PHE A 185 7.05 18.50 12.82
N ARG A 186 7.74 17.36 12.77
CA ARG A 186 9.13 17.26 12.30
C ARG A 186 9.25 16.20 11.21
N PRO A 187 8.88 16.57 9.97
CA PRO A 187 8.93 15.66 8.84
C PRO A 187 10.37 15.22 8.54
N ARG A 188 10.54 13.90 8.43
CA ARG A 188 11.83 13.22 8.28
C ARG A 188 11.77 12.26 7.11
N ALA A 189 12.86 12.15 6.37
CA ALA A 189 13.01 11.25 5.26
C ALA A 189 14.37 10.56 5.31
N VAL A 190 14.41 9.30 4.89
CA VAL A 190 15.64 8.63 4.49
C VAL A 190 15.45 8.13 3.05
N ILE A 191 16.34 8.54 2.16
CA ILE A 191 16.37 8.08 0.76
C ILE A 191 17.70 7.40 0.47
N SER A 192 17.73 6.52 -0.52
CA SER A 192 18.99 5.95 -1.00
C SER A 192 18.89 5.50 -2.45
N PHE A 193 20.07 5.32 -3.05
CA PHE A 193 20.27 4.67 -4.33
C PHE A 193 21.24 3.51 -4.16
N TRP A 194 20.96 2.41 -4.84
CA TRP A 194 21.84 1.24 -4.86
C TRP A 194 22.05 0.76 -6.30
N PRO A 195 23.26 0.29 -6.63
CA PRO A 195 23.48 -0.49 -7.84
C PRO A 195 22.62 -1.74 -7.76
N ALA A 196 21.86 -2.00 -8.82
CA ALA A 196 20.91 -3.10 -8.87
C ALA A 196 20.83 -3.74 -10.25
N ASN A 197 20.48 -5.01 -10.30
CA ASN A 197 20.13 -5.70 -11.54
C ASN A 197 19.01 -6.69 -11.25
N SER A 198 18.13 -6.90 -12.23
CA SER A 198 17.17 -7.98 -12.11
C SER A 198 17.82 -9.35 -12.31
N SER A 199 17.32 -10.35 -11.59
CA SER A 199 17.65 -11.77 -11.77
C SER A 199 16.35 -12.56 -11.68
N GLY A 200 15.82 -12.95 -12.84
CA GLY A 200 14.46 -13.50 -12.94
C GLY A 200 13.40 -12.48 -12.49
N ASP A 201 12.60 -12.86 -11.50
CA ASP A 201 11.55 -12.01 -10.93
C ASP A 201 12.05 -11.16 -9.73
N ASP A 202 13.34 -11.22 -9.40
CA ASP A 202 13.93 -10.50 -8.27
C ASP A 202 14.81 -9.34 -8.73
N ILE A 203 15.14 -8.47 -7.80
CA ILE A 203 16.09 -7.37 -7.99
C ILE A 203 17.22 -7.56 -6.97
N GLU A 204 18.42 -7.86 -7.46
CA GLU A 204 19.64 -7.96 -6.64
C GLU A 204 20.17 -6.57 -6.33
N ILE A 205 20.50 -6.33 -5.06
CA ILE A 205 21.05 -5.07 -4.55
C ILE A 205 22.51 -5.30 -4.18
N TYR A 206 23.40 -4.47 -4.71
CA TYR A 206 24.84 -4.61 -4.53
C TYR A 206 25.41 -3.58 -3.56
N SER A 207 26.53 -3.93 -2.90
CA SER A 207 27.26 -3.04 -1.99
C SER A 207 27.73 -1.74 -2.65
N ASP A 208 28.16 -1.84 -3.91
CA ASP A 208 28.79 -0.79 -4.68
C ASP A 208 28.78 -1.12 -6.18
N ASN A 209 29.33 -0.22 -6.99
CA ASN A 209 29.34 -0.34 -8.46
C ASN A 209 30.15 -1.52 -9.00
N SER A 210 30.99 -2.19 -8.20
CA SER A 210 31.67 -3.41 -8.63
C SER A 210 30.71 -4.57 -8.86
N ARG A 211 29.52 -4.54 -8.22
CA ARG A 211 28.47 -5.57 -8.32
C ARG A 211 28.96 -6.99 -7.98
N THR A 212 29.95 -7.07 -7.09
CA THR A 212 30.57 -8.34 -6.67
C THR A 212 29.87 -8.97 -5.47
N GLU A 213 29.36 -8.15 -4.55
CA GLU A 213 28.66 -8.59 -3.35
C GLU A 213 27.18 -8.18 -3.40
N VAL A 214 26.29 -9.16 -3.30
CA VAL A 214 24.84 -8.92 -3.16
C VAL A 214 24.52 -8.75 -1.67
N ILE A 215 24.11 -7.55 -1.27
CA ILE A 215 23.82 -7.21 0.13
C ILE A 215 22.35 -7.42 0.51
N SER A 216 21.46 -7.46 -0.48
CA SER A 216 20.03 -7.69 -0.30
C SER A 216 19.36 -8.08 -1.62
N LYS A 217 18.10 -8.51 -1.55
CA LYS A 217 17.23 -8.75 -2.70
C LYS A 217 15.83 -8.22 -2.42
N PHE A 218 15.22 -7.62 -3.42
CA PHE A 218 13.77 -7.36 -3.43
C PHE A 218 13.09 -8.40 -4.31
N TYR A 219 12.11 -9.10 -3.75
CA TYR A 219 11.40 -10.19 -4.38
C TYR A 219 10.11 -9.67 -5.00
N THR A 220 10.00 -9.72 -6.33
CA THR A 220 8.78 -9.27 -7.02
C THR A 220 7.91 -10.46 -7.43
N LEU A 221 6.69 -10.15 -7.84
CA LEU A 221 5.71 -11.10 -8.34
C LEU A 221 5.28 -10.71 -9.76
N ARG A 222 4.89 -11.72 -10.53
CA ARG A 222 4.52 -11.60 -11.93
C ARG A 222 3.03 -11.88 -12.13
N GLN A 223 2.39 -11.07 -12.96
CA GLN A 223 1.01 -11.32 -13.38
C GLN A 223 0.88 -12.72 -13.98
N GLN A 224 -0.20 -13.44 -13.63
CA GLN A 224 -0.35 -14.84 -14.05
C GLN A 224 -1.71 -15.18 -14.67
N LYS A 225 -2.71 -14.30 -14.51
CA LYS A 225 -4.03 -14.43 -15.14
C LYS A 225 -3.90 -14.39 -16.66
N GLU A 226 -4.45 -15.37 -17.37
CA GLU A 226 -4.44 -15.44 -18.84
C GLU A 226 -5.12 -14.20 -19.45
N LYS A 227 -4.44 -13.55 -20.40
CA LYS A 227 -4.85 -12.24 -20.97
C LYS A 227 -5.31 -12.28 -22.44
N GLY A 228 -5.58 -13.46 -23.00
CA GLY A 228 -5.90 -13.60 -24.43
C GLY A 228 -4.76 -13.05 -25.31
N ASP A 229 -5.10 -12.19 -26.27
CA ASP A 229 -4.17 -11.62 -27.26
C ASP A 229 -3.17 -10.59 -26.68
N SER A 230 -3.40 -10.09 -25.45
CA SER A 230 -2.43 -9.23 -24.75
C SER A 230 -1.39 -10.12 -24.08
N GLU A 231 -0.23 -10.28 -24.72
CA GLU A 231 0.73 -11.31 -24.31
C GLU A 231 1.62 -10.93 -23.13
N THR A 232 1.67 -9.67 -22.67
CA THR A 232 2.68 -9.25 -21.69
C THR A 232 2.27 -9.49 -20.24
N TYR A 233 3.09 -10.21 -19.48
CA TYR A 233 2.89 -10.53 -18.06
C TYR A 233 3.95 -9.81 -17.22
N ILE A 234 3.58 -8.68 -16.64
CA ILE A 234 4.53 -7.74 -16.02
C ILE A 234 4.91 -8.20 -14.62
N ALA A 235 6.19 -8.06 -14.28
CA ALA A 235 6.72 -8.01 -12.92
C ALA A 235 7.47 -6.69 -12.72
N LEU A 236 7.63 -6.22 -11.48
CA LEU A 236 8.42 -4.99 -11.23
C LEU A 236 9.90 -5.15 -11.60
N SER A 237 10.45 -6.35 -11.46
CA SER A 237 11.84 -6.64 -11.85
C SER A 237 12.10 -6.43 -13.35
N ASP A 238 11.05 -6.47 -14.20
CA ASP A 238 11.18 -6.23 -15.64
C ASP A 238 11.64 -4.80 -15.97
N PHE A 239 11.52 -3.87 -15.02
CA PHE A 239 11.91 -2.46 -15.16
C PHE A 239 13.32 -2.17 -14.64
N VAL A 240 14.11 -3.19 -14.31
CA VAL A 240 15.53 -3.06 -13.95
C VAL A 240 16.35 -3.94 -14.89
N ALA A 241 17.48 -3.43 -15.38
CA ALA A 241 18.28 -4.12 -16.36
C ALA A 241 18.70 -5.50 -15.84
N PRO A 242 18.45 -6.59 -16.61
CA PRO A 242 18.80 -7.93 -16.18
C PRO A 242 20.30 -8.07 -16.13
N LYS A 243 20.79 -8.86 -15.18
CA LYS A 243 22.23 -9.10 -14.97
C LYS A 243 22.92 -9.57 -16.25
N GLU A 244 22.23 -10.39 -17.05
CA GLU A 244 22.71 -10.94 -18.31
C GLU A 244 22.87 -9.89 -19.42
N SER A 245 22.23 -8.71 -19.29
CA SER A 245 22.43 -7.61 -20.24
C SER A 245 23.79 -6.94 -20.14
N GLY A 246 24.51 -7.14 -19.02
CA GLY A 246 25.77 -6.44 -18.72
C GLY A 246 25.62 -4.94 -18.51
N ARG A 247 24.38 -4.42 -18.42
CA ARG A 247 24.10 -3.01 -18.17
C ARG A 247 24.11 -2.72 -16.66
N GLU A 248 24.76 -1.64 -16.29
CA GLU A 248 24.76 -1.12 -14.92
C GLU A 248 23.47 -0.34 -14.68
N ASP A 249 22.57 -0.88 -13.86
CA ASP A 249 21.31 -0.23 -13.47
C ASP A 249 21.24 0.02 -11.96
N TYR A 250 20.22 0.74 -11.52
CA TYR A 250 20.07 1.22 -10.16
C TYR A 250 18.61 1.10 -9.73
N ILE A 251 18.41 0.99 -8.43
CA ILE A 251 17.11 1.20 -7.80
C ILE A 251 17.29 2.18 -6.65
N GLY A 252 16.24 2.93 -6.31
CA GLY A 252 16.21 3.73 -5.09
C GLY A 252 15.23 3.18 -4.08
N GLY A 253 15.30 3.69 -2.85
CA GLY A 253 14.34 3.40 -1.80
C GLY A 253 14.14 4.60 -0.89
N PHE A 254 12.98 4.67 -0.25
CA PHE A 254 12.67 5.72 0.70
C PHE A 254 11.79 5.24 1.85
N VAL A 255 11.94 5.92 2.98
CA VAL A 255 10.92 6.02 4.03
C VAL A 255 10.80 7.49 4.41
N VAL A 256 9.58 7.99 4.47
CA VAL A 256 9.25 9.34 4.94
C VAL A 256 8.22 9.27 6.05
N THR A 257 8.23 10.25 6.93
CA THR A 257 7.24 10.42 7.99
C THR A 257 6.97 11.90 8.25
N SER A 258 5.75 12.23 8.66
CA SER A 258 5.44 13.54 9.25
C SER A 258 5.96 13.69 10.68
N GLY A 259 6.37 12.57 11.30
CA GLY A 259 6.85 12.49 12.67
C GLY A 259 5.83 11.87 13.62
N GLU A 260 6.31 11.33 14.74
CA GLU A 260 5.46 10.82 15.83
C GLU A 260 4.69 11.95 16.53
N GLU A 261 5.20 13.17 16.39
CA GLU A 261 4.62 14.39 16.93
C GLU A 261 3.20 14.67 16.38
N VAL A 262 2.82 14.04 15.26
CA VAL A 262 1.43 14.05 14.76
C VAL A 262 0.48 13.41 15.77
N GLU A 263 0.84 12.25 16.31
CA GLU A 263 0.02 11.53 17.31
C GLU A 263 0.04 12.27 18.64
N GLU A 264 1.20 12.76 19.09
CA GLU A 264 1.29 13.58 20.31
C GLU A 264 0.41 14.82 20.25
N PHE A 265 0.40 15.51 19.10
CA PHE A 265 -0.44 16.69 18.93
C PHE A 265 -1.93 16.33 18.82
N SER A 266 -2.27 15.22 18.17
CA SER A 266 -3.64 14.70 18.10
C SER A 266 -4.18 14.33 19.48
N ASP A 267 -3.36 13.66 20.30
CA ASP A 267 -3.75 13.20 21.64
C ASP A 267 -4.03 14.37 22.59
N ASN A 268 -3.31 15.49 22.46
CA ASN A 268 -3.64 16.72 23.20
C ASN A 268 -5.07 17.21 22.93
N PHE A 269 -5.60 17.05 21.71
CA PHE A 269 -6.99 17.41 21.40
C PHE A 269 -7.97 16.37 21.97
N LYS A 270 -7.65 15.08 21.88
CA LYS A 270 -8.49 14.00 22.47
C LYS A 270 -8.62 14.14 23.98
N ASP A 271 -7.53 14.45 24.67
CA ASP A 271 -7.52 14.68 26.13
C ASP A 271 -8.41 15.88 26.54
N ASN A 272 -8.65 16.80 25.61
CA ASN A 272 -9.55 17.94 25.78
C ASN A 272 -10.97 17.70 25.21
N ASN A 273 -11.30 16.46 24.82
CA ASN A 273 -12.56 16.05 24.20
C ASN A 273 -12.85 16.77 22.86
N ASP A 274 -11.81 17.09 22.10
CA ASP A 274 -11.90 17.68 20.76
C ASP A 274 -11.51 16.64 19.69
N ASP A 275 -12.42 15.70 19.44
CA ASP A 275 -12.24 14.66 18.42
C ASP A 275 -12.12 15.24 17.00
N TYR A 276 -12.76 16.39 16.75
CA TYR A 276 -12.73 17.05 15.44
C TYR A 276 -11.31 17.48 15.09
N SER A 277 -10.66 18.23 15.99
CA SER A 277 -9.30 18.70 15.78
C SER A 277 -8.30 17.55 15.83
N ALA A 278 -8.52 16.54 16.68
CA ALA A 278 -7.68 15.35 16.72
C ALA A 278 -7.63 14.62 15.36
N ILE A 279 -8.80 14.38 14.75
CA ILE A 279 -8.91 13.77 13.41
C ILE A 279 -8.32 14.69 12.34
N MET A 280 -8.57 15.99 12.42
CA MET A 280 -8.03 16.97 11.48
C MET A 280 -6.49 16.99 11.49
N VAL A 281 -5.87 16.95 12.67
CA VAL A 281 -4.42 16.89 12.86
C VAL A 281 -3.84 15.63 12.22
N GLN A 282 -4.43 14.46 12.47
CA GLN A 282 -4.00 13.20 11.85
C GLN A 282 -4.15 13.26 10.32
N ALA A 283 -5.28 13.79 9.81
CA ALA A 283 -5.49 13.95 8.37
C ALA A 283 -4.45 14.90 7.72
N ILE A 284 -4.09 16.00 8.39
CA ILE A 284 -3.00 16.90 7.95
C ILE A 284 -1.66 16.17 7.99
N GLY A 285 -1.39 15.38 9.04
CA GLY A 285 -0.21 14.53 9.14
C GLY A 285 -0.06 13.60 7.95
N ASP A 286 -1.12 12.90 7.54
CA ASP A 286 -1.11 12.03 6.35
C ASP A 286 -0.88 12.81 5.05
N ARG A 287 -1.45 14.02 4.93
CA ARG A 287 -1.22 14.89 3.77
C ARG A 287 0.24 15.33 3.68
N ILE A 288 0.87 15.65 4.80
CA ILE A 288 2.29 16.03 4.85
C ILE A 288 3.18 14.84 4.52
N ALA A 289 2.87 13.63 4.97
CA ALA A 289 3.66 12.43 4.69
C ALA A 289 3.64 12.09 3.19
N GLU A 290 2.47 12.14 2.56
CA GLU A 290 2.31 11.92 1.12
C GLU A 290 2.98 13.04 0.28
N ALA A 291 2.83 14.29 0.70
CA ALA A 291 3.48 15.42 0.06
C ALA A 291 5.01 15.35 0.18
N LEU A 292 5.52 14.90 1.33
CA LEU A 292 6.94 14.65 1.54
C LEU A 292 7.43 13.51 0.62
N ALA A 293 6.65 12.45 0.44
CA ALA A 293 6.98 11.39 -0.51
C ALA A 293 7.08 11.91 -1.95
N GLU A 294 6.15 12.77 -2.38
CA GLU A 294 6.18 13.41 -3.71
C GLU A 294 7.39 14.34 -3.87
N MET A 295 7.66 15.17 -2.86
CA MET A 295 8.80 16.08 -2.82
C MET A 295 10.13 15.32 -2.86
N MET A 296 10.27 14.25 -2.07
CA MET A 296 11.45 13.39 -2.09
C MET A 296 11.58 12.68 -3.44
N HIS A 297 10.48 12.21 -4.03
CA HIS A 297 10.53 11.63 -5.36
C HIS A 297 11.03 12.63 -6.40
N LYS A 298 10.59 13.90 -6.39
CA LYS A 298 11.14 14.95 -7.26
C LYS A 298 12.65 15.11 -7.05
N ARG A 299 13.10 15.29 -5.80
CA ARG A 299 14.54 15.42 -5.47
C ARG A 299 15.35 14.20 -5.90
N VAL A 300 14.78 13.01 -5.79
CA VAL A 300 15.38 11.75 -6.24
C VAL A 300 15.51 11.73 -7.75
N ARG A 301 14.49 12.12 -8.53
CA ARG A 301 14.61 12.21 -9.99
C ARG A 301 15.72 13.16 -10.41
N ASP A 302 15.87 14.28 -9.70
CA ASP A 302 16.93 15.27 -9.95
C ASP A 302 18.32 14.70 -9.65
N LYS A 303 18.50 14.12 -8.45
CA LYS A 303 19.75 13.47 -8.01
C LYS A 303 20.11 12.24 -8.84
N TRP A 304 19.12 11.59 -9.46
CA TRP A 304 19.31 10.49 -10.40
C TRP A 304 19.61 10.97 -11.83
N GLY A 305 19.54 12.26 -12.10
CA GLY A 305 19.89 12.87 -13.38
C GLY A 305 18.81 12.82 -14.46
N TYR A 306 17.83 11.90 -14.37
CA TYR A 306 16.76 11.83 -15.38
C TYR A 306 15.65 12.88 -15.19
N GLY A 307 15.56 13.49 -14.02
CA GLY A 307 14.62 14.58 -13.69
C GLY A 307 15.23 15.97 -13.66
N ALA A 308 16.55 16.12 -13.88
CA ALA A 308 17.25 17.40 -13.66
C ALA A 308 16.74 18.57 -14.52
N GLU A 309 16.17 18.28 -15.70
CA GLU A 309 15.57 19.27 -16.61
C GLU A 309 14.02 19.29 -16.53
N GLU A 310 13.43 18.65 -15.52
CA GLU A 310 11.98 18.57 -15.33
C GLU A 310 11.40 19.91 -14.82
N ASP A 311 10.54 20.52 -15.62
CA ASP A 311 9.77 21.73 -15.29
C ASP A 311 8.28 21.37 -15.12
N LEU A 312 7.96 20.62 -14.06
CA LEU A 312 6.60 20.19 -13.74
C LEU A 312 6.02 21.01 -12.61
N SER A 313 4.75 21.43 -12.77
CA SER A 313 3.99 22.02 -11.68
C SER A 313 3.63 20.97 -10.62
N PRO A 314 3.34 21.35 -9.37
CA PRO A 314 2.83 20.41 -8.36
C PRO A 314 1.60 19.61 -8.82
N GLN A 315 0.71 20.23 -9.61
CA GLN A 315 -0.45 19.53 -10.18
C GLN A 315 -0.07 18.50 -11.26
N ASP A 316 1.04 18.70 -11.96
CA ASP A 316 1.57 17.69 -12.88
C ASP A 316 2.23 16.53 -12.13
N LEU A 317 2.84 16.80 -10.97
CA LEU A 317 3.37 15.76 -10.07
C LEU A 317 2.26 14.84 -9.53
N ILE A 318 1.15 15.42 -9.06
CA ILE A 318 -0.03 14.67 -8.61
C ILE A 318 -0.60 13.78 -9.74
N LYS A 319 -0.48 14.23 -10.99
CA LYS A 319 -0.90 13.47 -12.18
C LYS A 319 0.17 12.51 -12.71
N GLU A 320 1.27 12.36 -11.99
CA GLU A 320 2.39 11.46 -12.31
C GLU A 320 2.95 11.70 -13.72
N LYS A 321 3.02 12.95 -14.19
CA LYS A 321 3.52 13.31 -15.54
C LYS A 321 5.05 13.25 -15.69
N TYR A 322 5.73 12.54 -14.81
CA TYR A 322 7.17 12.36 -14.81
C TYR A 322 7.55 10.95 -15.25
N ARG A 323 8.82 10.77 -15.59
CA ARG A 323 9.44 9.45 -15.80
C ARG A 323 9.63 8.74 -14.46
N GLY A 324 9.42 7.42 -14.46
CA GLY A 324 9.65 6.56 -13.29
C GLY A 324 8.45 6.42 -12.36
N ILE A 325 8.54 5.47 -11.42
CA ILE A 325 7.49 5.18 -10.44
C ILE A 325 8.09 4.96 -9.05
N ARG A 326 7.23 5.02 -8.02
CA ARG A 326 7.63 4.83 -6.63
C ARG A 326 6.83 3.73 -5.87
N PRO A 327 6.79 2.48 -6.36
CA PRO A 327 5.94 1.42 -5.81
C PRO A 327 6.25 1.14 -4.34
N ALA A 328 5.19 1.12 -3.54
CA ALA A 328 5.22 0.82 -2.13
C ALA A 328 4.81 -0.65 -1.88
N PRO A 329 5.54 -1.42 -1.06
CA PRO A 329 5.10 -2.76 -0.69
C PRO A 329 3.71 -2.72 -0.03
N GLY A 330 2.83 -3.65 -0.38
CA GLY A 330 1.40 -3.66 0.00
C GLY A 330 0.46 -3.07 -1.05
N TYR A 331 0.97 -2.31 -2.03
CA TYR A 331 0.16 -1.82 -3.15
C TYR A 331 -0.07 -2.93 -4.20
N PRO A 332 -1.08 -2.79 -5.07
CA PRO A 332 -1.41 -3.86 -6.02
C PRO A 332 -0.31 -4.29 -7.00
N SER A 333 0.68 -3.42 -7.27
CA SER A 333 1.85 -3.74 -8.09
C SER A 333 2.96 -4.45 -7.33
N TYR A 334 2.95 -4.36 -6.00
CA TYR A 334 3.96 -4.91 -5.11
C TYR A 334 3.33 -5.40 -3.79
N PRO A 335 2.45 -6.41 -3.80
CA PRO A 335 1.52 -6.65 -2.69
C PRO A 335 2.15 -7.27 -1.44
N ASP A 336 3.35 -7.84 -1.51
CA ASP A 336 4.00 -8.44 -0.34
C ASP A 336 4.47 -7.36 0.65
N HIS A 337 3.85 -7.32 1.81
CA HIS A 337 4.19 -6.34 2.85
C HIS A 337 5.58 -6.59 3.47
N THR A 338 6.05 -7.84 3.47
CA THR A 338 7.28 -8.23 4.19
C THR A 338 8.55 -7.69 3.54
N GLU A 339 8.47 -7.24 2.28
CA GLU A 339 9.54 -6.54 1.57
C GLU A 339 9.97 -5.23 2.23
N LYS A 340 9.10 -4.64 3.08
CA LYS A 340 9.49 -3.52 3.95
C LYS A 340 10.65 -3.90 4.86
N GLY A 341 10.78 -5.15 5.32
CA GLY A 341 11.89 -5.56 6.18
C GLY A 341 13.25 -5.38 5.52
N ALA A 342 13.37 -5.76 4.24
CA ALA A 342 14.59 -5.55 3.46
C ALA A 342 14.88 -4.05 3.27
N LEU A 343 13.84 -3.26 2.97
CA LEU A 343 13.94 -1.80 2.84
C LEU A 343 14.39 -1.13 4.14
N TRP A 344 13.81 -1.54 5.29
CA TRP A 344 14.14 -1.03 6.62
C TRP A 344 15.60 -1.27 6.97
N LYS A 345 16.09 -2.49 6.69
CA LYS A 345 17.49 -2.85 6.92
C LYS A 345 18.45 -2.07 6.02
N LEU A 346 18.14 -1.95 4.73
CA LEU A 346 19.00 -1.25 3.77
C LEU A 346 19.11 0.26 4.04
N LEU A 347 18.04 0.87 4.54
CA LEU A 347 17.99 2.29 4.86
C LEU A 347 18.32 2.61 6.33
N ASP A 348 18.52 1.59 7.18
CA ASP A 348 18.76 1.75 8.63
C ASP A 348 17.70 2.69 9.26
N VAL A 349 16.42 2.45 8.93
CA VAL A 349 15.31 3.42 9.09
C VAL A 349 15.07 3.80 10.54
N GLU A 350 14.98 2.81 11.44
CA GLU A 350 14.73 3.05 12.86
C GLU A 350 15.80 3.95 13.47
N ARG A 351 17.07 3.68 13.15
CA ARG A 351 18.19 4.49 13.65
C ARG A 351 18.23 5.88 13.02
N ASN A 352 17.91 5.99 11.74
CA ASN A 352 18.04 7.25 10.99
C ASN A 352 16.89 8.22 11.23
N ILE A 353 15.64 7.73 11.34
CA ILE A 353 14.46 8.60 11.43
C ILE A 353 13.44 8.16 12.50
N GLY A 354 13.68 7.06 13.22
CA GLY A 354 12.79 6.61 14.32
C GLY A 354 11.50 5.94 13.87
N VAL A 355 11.39 5.57 12.58
CA VAL A 355 10.18 4.91 12.04
C VAL A 355 10.34 3.40 12.12
N GLU A 356 9.36 2.72 12.70
CA GLU A 356 9.39 1.30 13.02
C GLU A 356 8.43 0.48 12.16
N LEU A 357 8.63 -0.83 12.15
CA LEU A 357 7.69 -1.82 11.62
C LEU A 357 7.10 -2.64 12.76
N THR A 358 5.77 -2.75 12.77
CA THR A 358 5.07 -3.75 13.60
C THR A 358 5.35 -5.17 13.10
N GLU A 359 4.96 -6.18 13.87
CA GLU A 359 5.04 -7.60 13.48
C GLU A 359 4.27 -7.94 12.19
N ASN A 360 3.33 -7.09 11.79
CA ASN A 360 2.53 -7.21 10.58
C ASN A 360 3.03 -6.32 9.43
N TYR A 361 4.22 -5.72 9.56
CA TYR A 361 4.81 -4.79 8.60
C TYR A 361 3.93 -3.55 8.32
N ALA A 362 3.09 -3.17 9.28
CA ALA A 362 2.53 -1.82 9.32
C ALA A 362 3.60 -0.85 9.84
N ILE A 363 3.59 0.37 9.31
CA ILE A 363 4.59 1.40 9.60
C ILE A 363 4.11 2.23 10.79
N TYR A 364 5.00 2.52 11.73
CA TYR A 364 4.75 3.42 12.86
C TYR A 364 5.79 4.56 12.86
N PRO A 365 5.38 5.83 12.98
CA PRO A 365 4.00 6.32 13.13
C PRO A 365 3.17 6.19 11.84
N PRO A 366 1.81 6.23 11.93
CA PRO A 366 0.92 5.97 10.79
C PRO A 366 1.10 6.91 9.61
N SER A 367 1.33 8.21 9.87
CA SER A 367 1.60 9.23 8.84
C SER A 367 3.02 9.08 8.27
N SER A 368 3.25 7.95 7.61
CA SER A 368 4.52 7.55 7.01
C SER A 368 4.28 6.81 5.70
N VAL A 369 5.20 6.98 4.75
CA VAL A 369 5.16 6.34 3.43
C VAL A 369 6.52 5.73 3.13
N ALA A 370 6.52 4.51 2.57
CA ALA A 370 7.75 3.82 2.21
C ALA A 370 7.60 3.13 0.85
N GLY A 371 8.68 3.07 0.10
CA GLY A 371 8.67 2.41 -1.20
C GLY A 371 10.03 2.36 -1.87
N LEU A 372 10.01 1.85 -3.09
CA LEU A 372 11.16 1.80 -3.99
C LEU A 372 11.02 2.86 -5.06
N TYR A 373 12.11 3.23 -5.72
CA TYR A 373 12.13 4.12 -6.88
C TYR A 373 12.65 3.38 -8.11
N PHE A 374 11.91 3.44 -9.22
CA PHE A 374 12.29 2.87 -10.51
C PHE A 374 12.43 3.98 -11.54
N ALA A 375 13.55 3.98 -12.27
CA ALA A 375 13.87 5.01 -13.25
C ALA A 375 13.50 4.63 -14.70
N HIS A 376 13.08 3.39 -14.99
CA HIS A 376 12.83 2.98 -16.37
C HIS A 376 11.70 3.80 -17.01
N PRO A 377 11.87 4.33 -18.24
CA PRO A 377 10.88 5.22 -18.87
C PRO A 377 9.50 4.59 -19.07
N GLU A 378 9.45 3.27 -19.22
CA GLU A 378 8.19 2.50 -19.40
C GLU A 378 7.70 1.84 -18.10
N SER A 379 8.35 2.11 -16.95
CA SER A 379 7.85 1.62 -15.67
C SER A 379 6.47 2.20 -15.38
N LYS A 380 5.57 1.37 -14.87
CA LYS A 380 4.20 1.77 -14.57
C LYS A 380 3.64 0.95 -13.42
N TYR A 381 2.70 1.53 -12.68
CA TYR A 381 1.87 0.75 -11.79
C TYR A 381 0.98 -0.22 -12.57
N PHE A 382 0.86 -1.43 -12.06
CA PHE A 382 -0.02 -2.46 -12.60
C PHE A 382 -0.71 -3.18 -11.45
N HIS A 383 -1.83 -3.83 -11.74
CA HIS A 383 -2.46 -4.73 -10.78
C HIS A 383 -1.89 -6.14 -10.98
N LEU A 384 -1.21 -6.70 -9.98
CA LEU A 384 -0.69 -8.07 -10.05
C LEU A 384 -1.82 -9.07 -10.34
N GLY A 385 -2.97 -8.87 -9.70
CA GLY A 385 -4.09 -9.79 -9.73
C GLY A 385 -3.79 -11.04 -8.90
N LEU A 386 -4.43 -12.14 -9.29
CA LEU A 386 -4.26 -13.43 -8.65
C LEU A 386 -3.10 -14.22 -9.29
N ILE A 387 -2.37 -14.97 -8.47
CA ILE A 387 -1.24 -15.83 -8.83
C ILE A 387 -1.56 -17.30 -8.48
N ASP A 388 -1.03 -18.23 -9.26
CA ASP A 388 -1.24 -19.66 -9.07
C ASP A 388 -0.17 -20.28 -8.15
N ARG A 389 -0.39 -21.53 -7.75
CA ARG A 389 0.41 -22.23 -6.74
C ARG A 389 1.88 -22.38 -7.12
N ASP A 390 2.17 -22.58 -8.41
CA ASP A 390 3.55 -22.69 -8.90
C ASP A 390 4.40 -21.45 -8.60
N GLN A 391 3.84 -20.25 -8.78
CA GLN A 391 4.51 -19.00 -8.45
C GLN A 391 4.67 -18.82 -6.93
N VAL A 392 3.70 -19.23 -6.13
CA VAL A 392 3.80 -19.16 -4.66
C VAL A 392 4.91 -20.07 -4.15
N VAL A 393 5.02 -21.29 -4.69
CA VAL A 393 6.10 -22.23 -4.35
C VAL A 393 7.46 -21.69 -4.75
N ASP A 394 7.57 -21.12 -5.96
CA ASP A 394 8.79 -20.48 -6.45
C ASP A 394 9.18 -19.27 -5.58
N PHE A 395 8.22 -18.42 -5.22
CA PHE A 395 8.41 -17.27 -4.33
C PHE A 395 8.89 -17.69 -2.93
N ALA A 396 8.23 -18.68 -2.31
CA ALA A 396 8.62 -19.21 -1.02
C ALA A 396 10.07 -19.72 -1.04
N LYS A 397 10.45 -20.44 -2.10
CA LYS A 397 11.82 -20.91 -2.32
C LYS A 397 12.83 -19.76 -2.46
N ARG A 398 12.52 -18.74 -3.28
CA ARG A 398 13.40 -17.57 -3.49
C ARG A 398 13.66 -16.80 -2.19
N LYS A 399 12.62 -16.66 -1.38
CA LYS A 399 12.64 -15.92 -0.12
C LYS A 399 13.13 -16.74 1.08
N GLY A 400 13.23 -18.06 0.94
CA GLY A 400 13.68 -18.96 2.00
C GLY A 400 12.65 -19.14 3.12
N ILE A 401 11.36 -19.01 2.82
CA ILE A 401 10.25 -19.19 3.75
C ILE A 401 9.43 -20.43 3.39
N SER A 402 8.53 -20.87 4.28
CA SER A 402 7.62 -21.97 3.96
C SER A 402 6.54 -21.55 2.96
N ILE A 403 5.92 -22.54 2.30
CA ILE A 403 4.79 -22.27 1.38
C ILE A 403 3.63 -21.68 2.16
N GLU A 404 3.37 -22.17 3.38
CA GLU A 404 2.28 -21.69 4.24
C GLU A 404 2.49 -20.24 4.66
N GLU A 405 3.74 -19.83 4.91
CA GLU A 405 4.08 -18.45 5.21
C GLU A 405 3.89 -17.55 3.98
N ALA A 406 4.32 -18.00 2.80
CA ALA A 406 4.06 -17.28 1.55
C ALA A 406 2.55 -17.14 1.26
N GLU A 407 1.77 -18.21 1.43
CA GLU A 407 0.31 -18.21 1.29
C GLU A 407 -0.37 -17.29 2.30
N ARG A 408 0.17 -17.13 3.51
CA ARG A 408 -0.33 -16.17 4.50
C ARG A 408 -0.16 -14.74 3.99
N TRP A 409 1.06 -14.34 3.65
CA TRP A 409 1.34 -12.96 3.23
C TRP A 409 0.68 -12.60 1.89
N LEU A 410 0.57 -13.56 0.98
CA LEU A 410 -0.01 -13.37 -0.36
C LEU A 410 -1.49 -13.79 -0.44
N ARG A 411 -2.17 -14.01 0.69
CA ARG A 411 -3.57 -14.47 0.74
C ARG A 411 -4.53 -13.69 -0.17
N PRO A 412 -4.47 -12.34 -0.25
CA PRO A 412 -5.33 -11.56 -1.14
C PRO A 412 -5.08 -11.81 -2.63
N ASN A 413 -3.93 -12.40 -2.97
CA ASN A 413 -3.45 -12.64 -4.33
C ASN A 413 -3.51 -14.13 -4.73
N LEU A 414 -4.03 -15.04 -3.90
CA LEU A 414 -4.09 -16.46 -4.26
C LEU A 414 -5.22 -16.74 -5.28
N GLY A 415 -4.84 -17.31 -6.42
CA GLY A 415 -5.75 -17.76 -7.48
C GLY A 415 -6.40 -19.12 -7.23
N TYR A 416 -6.04 -19.78 -6.12
CA TYR A 416 -6.46 -21.11 -5.72
C TYR A 416 -6.84 -21.13 -4.22
N ASP A 417 -7.45 -22.24 -3.77
CA ASP A 417 -7.82 -22.41 -2.37
C ASP A 417 -6.72 -23.15 -1.58
N SER A 418 -5.96 -22.41 -0.77
CA SER A 418 -4.92 -22.97 0.10
C SER A 418 -5.45 -23.74 1.31
N SER A 419 -6.74 -23.64 1.64
CA SER A 419 -7.33 -24.38 2.77
C SER A 419 -7.51 -25.87 2.46
N SER A 420 -7.73 -26.21 1.19
CA SER A 420 -7.92 -27.59 0.70
C SER A 420 -6.64 -28.43 0.78
N SER A 421 -5.47 -27.81 0.79
CA SER A 421 -4.16 -28.49 0.87
C SER A 421 -3.88 -29.08 2.26
N LYS A 422 -4.61 -28.63 3.30
CA LYS A 422 -4.46 -29.11 4.67
C LYS A 422 -5.24 -30.41 4.97
N GLN A 423 -6.09 -30.88 4.05
CA GLN A 423 -6.87 -32.11 4.22
C GLN A 423 -6.25 -33.34 3.54
N ALA A 424 -5.09 -33.19 2.89
CA ALA A 424 -4.36 -34.28 2.24
C ALA A 424 -2.99 -34.50 2.90
N VAL A 425 -2.99 -34.76 4.22
CA VAL A 425 -1.87 -35.38 4.95
C VAL A 425 -2.43 -36.41 5.91
#